data_AF-A0A7Y2C7P8-F1
#
_entry.id   AF-A0A7Y2C7P8-F1
#
_cell.length_a   1.000
_cell.length_b   1.000
_cell.length_c   1.000
_cell.angle_alpha   90.00
_cell.angle_beta   90.00
_cell.angle_gamma   90.00
#
_symmetry.space_group_name_H-M   'P 1'
#
loop_
_entity.id
_entity.type
_entity.pdbx_description
1 polymer ?
#
loop_
_entity_poly.entity_id
_entity_poly.type
_entity_poly.pdbx_seq_one_letter_code
_entity_poly.pdbx_strand_id
1 'polypeptide(L)'
;FKTVYSNKTFDYMACSRPVLMAIDGVSRQLVVDAECGTYVEPENPADFAEKVQTYAEMDASIRTAQGEAGHAYARTHFDREMLANRYLKQLQTIAS
;
A
#
# COMPACT_ATOMS: atom_id res chain seq x y z
N PHE A 1 -7.93 14.65 0.26
CA PHE A 1 -7.19 13.50 -0.30
C PHE A 1 -7.45 12.19 0.45
N LYS A 2 -8.68 11.92 0.92
CA LYS A 2 -8.94 10.73 1.75
C LYS A 2 -9.51 9.52 1.00
N THR A 3 -9.87 9.67 -0.28
CA THR A 3 -10.60 8.67 -1.06
C THR A 3 -9.84 8.15 -2.29
N VAL A 4 -8.58 8.57 -2.47
CA VAL A 4 -7.77 8.18 -3.63
C VAL A 4 -6.50 7.47 -3.14
N TYR A 5 -6.17 6.36 -3.80
CA TYR A 5 -4.90 5.68 -3.56
C TYR A 5 -3.73 6.44 -4.20
N SER A 6 -2.60 6.48 -3.50
CA SER A 6 -1.34 6.91 -4.10
C SER A 6 -0.83 5.84 -5.06
N ASN A 7 -0.71 6.16 -6.35
CA ASN A 7 -0.22 5.20 -7.35
C ASN A 7 1.18 4.66 -7.03
N LYS A 8 2.05 5.49 -6.44
CA LYS A 8 3.42 5.08 -6.08
C LYS A 8 3.45 3.95 -5.04
N THR A 9 2.40 3.82 -4.23
CA THR A 9 2.31 2.75 -3.23
C THR A 9 2.32 1.38 -3.88
N PHE A 10 1.67 1.22 -5.04
CA PHE A 10 1.67 -0.05 -5.77
C PHE A 10 3.05 -0.38 -6.35
N ASP A 11 3.84 0.62 -6.75
CA ASP A 11 5.23 0.40 -7.20
C ASP A 11 6.10 -0.14 -6.04
N TYR A 12 5.94 0.42 -4.84
CA TYR A 12 6.65 -0.07 -3.65
C TYR A 12 6.22 -1.48 -3.25
N MET A 13 4.92 -1.78 -3.31
CA MET A 13 4.39 -3.13 -3.08
C MET A 13 4.92 -4.12 -4.11
N ALA A 14 4.98 -3.73 -5.39
CA ALA A 14 5.53 -4.58 -6.45
C ALA A 14 7.01 -4.90 -6.21
N CYS A 15 7.78 -3.94 -5.68
CA CYS A 15 9.18 -4.13 -5.29
C CYS A 15 9.39 -4.78 -3.91
N SER A 16 8.32 -5.25 -3.25
CA SER A 16 8.36 -5.84 -1.90
C SER A 16 9.06 -4.94 -0.88
N ARG A 17 8.72 -3.64 -0.89
CA ARG A 17 9.27 -2.64 0.02
C ARG A 17 8.22 -2.20 1.04
N PRO A 18 8.52 -2.24 2.35
CA PRO A 18 7.65 -1.63 3.36
C PRO A 18 7.43 -0.14 3.11
N VAL A 19 6.23 0.35 3.41
CA VAL A 19 5.82 1.74 3.12
C VAL A 19 5.59 2.54 4.40
N LEU A 20 6.27 3.69 4.52
CA LEU A 20 5.92 4.71 5.50
C LEU A 20 4.88 5.65 4.85
N MET A 21 3.62 5.50 5.24
CA MET A 21 2.50 6.20 4.61
C MET A 21 2.19 7.51 5.34
N ALA A 22 2.52 8.64 4.71
CA ALA A 22 2.21 9.98 5.23
C ALA A 22 0.93 10.58 4.60
N ILE A 23 0.02 9.75 4.09
CA ILE A 23 -1.26 10.18 3.50
C ILE A 23 -2.40 9.46 4.20
N ASP A 24 -3.28 10.23 4.84
CA ASP A 24 -4.45 9.71 5.56
C ASP A 24 -5.55 9.18 4.62
N GLY A 25 -6.55 8.50 5.18
CA GLY A 25 -7.69 7.95 4.45
C GLY A 25 -7.40 6.61 3.82
N VAL A 26 -7.91 6.37 2.61
CA VAL A 26 -7.80 5.06 1.94
C VAL A 26 -6.35 4.62 1.70
N SER A 27 -5.41 5.56 1.53
CA SER A 27 -3.98 5.22 1.36
C SER A 27 -3.37 4.67 2.66
N ARG A 28 -3.72 5.26 3.82
CA ARG A 28 -3.39 4.71 5.14
C ARG A 28 -4.01 3.33 5.32
N GLN A 29 -5.30 3.20 5.04
CA GLN A 29 -6.04 1.95 5.21
C GLN A 29 -5.42 0.83 4.37
N LEU A 30 -5.06 1.11 3.11
CA LEU A 30 -4.40 0.16 2.21
C LEU A 30 -3.12 -0.41 2.83
N VAL A 31 -2.26 0.43 3.41
CA VAL A 31 -0.98 -0.02 3.98
C VAL A 31 -1.19 -0.82 5.27
N VAL A 32 -2.18 -0.44 6.09
CA VAL A 32 -2.52 -1.14 7.33
C VAL A 32 -3.16 -2.51 7.02
N ASP A 33 -4.15 -2.57 6.12
CA ASP A 33 -4.84 -3.81 5.74
C ASP A 33 -3.92 -4.80 5.03
N ALA A 34 -2.99 -4.30 4.23
CA ALA A 34 -1.98 -5.13 3.57
C ALA A 34 -0.83 -5.53 4.49
N GLU A 35 -0.80 -5.04 5.74
CA GLU A 35 0.28 -5.24 6.71
C GLU A 35 1.67 -4.92 6.13
N CYS A 36 1.74 -3.96 5.20
CA CYS A 36 2.91 -3.73 4.36
C CYS A 36 3.70 -2.47 4.73
N GLY A 37 3.52 -1.98 5.95
CA GLY A 37 4.13 -0.73 6.37
C GLY A 37 3.49 -0.15 7.62
N THR A 38 3.69 1.15 7.81
CA THR A 38 3.08 1.90 8.90
C THR A 38 2.63 3.28 8.46
N TYR A 39 1.75 3.89 9.24
CA TYR A 39 1.32 5.26 9.06
C TYR A 39 2.30 6.22 9.73
N VAL A 40 2.53 7.36 9.10
CA VAL A 40 3.26 8.48 9.66
C VAL A 40 2.35 9.70 9.68
N GLU A 41 2.32 10.40 10.81
CA GLU A 41 1.49 11.60 10.97
C GLU A 41 1.99 12.71 10.02
N PRO A 42 1.13 13.23 9.12
CA PRO A 42 1.48 14.32 8.23
C PRO A 42 1.91 15.56 9.01
N GLU A 43 2.87 16.30 8.46
CA GLU A 43 3.38 17.55 9.07
C GLU A 43 3.98 17.36 10.47
N ASN A 44 4.31 16.12 10.87
CA ASN A 44 4.98 15.79 12.11
C ASN A 44 6.37 15.18 11.86
N PRO A 45 7.43 16.01 11.76
CA PRO A 45 8.79 15.52 11.54
C PRO A 45 9.31 14.61 12.66
N ALA A 46 8.83 14.78 13.89
CA ALA A 46 9.26 13.97 15.03
C ALA A 46 8.74 12.53 14.89
N ASP A 47 7.47 12.36 14.55
CA ASP A 47 6.89 11.03 14.29
C ASP A 47 7.56 10.37 13.07
N PHE A 48 7.80 11.13 11.99
CA PHE A 48 8.52 10.60 10.83
C PHE A 48 9.93 10.10 11.19
N ALA A 49 10.69 10.87 11.96
CA ALA A 49 12.01 10.48 12.43
C ALA A 49 11.97 9.22 13.30
N GLU A 50 11.00 9.15 14.23
CA GLU A 50 10.79 7.98 15.09
C GLU A 50 10.49 6.71 14.27
N LYS A 51 9.58 6.80 13.28
CA LYS A 51 9.26 5.63 12.43
C LYS A 51 10.43 5.22 11.55
N VAL A 52 11.21 6.16 11.02
CA VAL A 52 12.44 5.84 10.29
C VAL A 52 13.45 5.11 11.17
N GLN A 53 13.69 5.59 12.40
CA GLN A 53 14.57 4.91 13.37
C GLN A 53 14.04 3.52 13.72
N THR A 54 12.75 3.40 13.99
CA THR A 54 12.08 2.11 14.25
C THR A 54 12.36 1.12 13.13
N TYR A 55 12.19 1.51 11.86
CA TYR A 55 12.48 0.63 10.72
C TYR A 55 13.97 0.34 10.52
N ALA A 56 14.86 1.30 10.85
CA ALA A 56 16.30 1.09 10.76
C ALA A 56 16.80 0.04 11.78
N GLU A 57 16.24 0.06 12.99
CA GLU A 57 16.58 -0.84 14.09
C GLU A 57 15.80 -2.17 14.03
N MET A 58 14.67 -2.20 13.32
CA MET A 58 13.84 -3.40 13.15
C MET A 58 14.65 -4.55 12.54
N ASP A 59 14.30 -5.79 12.93
CA ASP A 59 14.89 -6.97 12.33
C ASP A 59 14.59 -7.01 10.81
N ALA A 60 15.59 -7.40 10.03
CA ALA A 60 15.46 -7.45 8.57
C ALA A 60 14.35 -8.41 8.11
N SER A 61 14.13 -9.51 8.84
CA SER A 61 13.08 -10.48 8.54
C SER A 61 11.68 -9.86 8.63
N ILE A 62 11.43 -9.00 9.62
CA ILE A 62 10.14 -8.32 9.78
C ILE A 62 9.91 -7.36 8.61
N ARG A 63 10.93 -6.59 8.21
CA ARG A 63 10.84 -5.71 7.04
C ARG A 63 10.58 -6.50 5.76
N THR A 64 11.25 -7.64 5.58
CA THR A 64 11.03 -8.52 4.42
C THR A 64 9.61 -9.05 4.41
N ALA A 65 9.10 -9.53 5.55
CA ALA A 65 7.74 -10.04 5.68
C ALA A 65 6.69 -8.97 5.33
N GLN A 66 6.86 -7.73 5.80
CA GLN A 66 5.97 -6.62 5.42
C GLN A 66 6.03 -6.31 3.92
N GLY A 67 7.24 -6.34 3.33
CA GLY A 67 7.41 -6.15 1.89
C GLY A 67 6.67 -7.23 1.07
N GLU A 68 6.84 -8.49 1.46
CA GLU A 68 6.17 -9.64 0.82
C GLU A 68 4.65 -9.61 1.00
N ALA A 69 4.16 -9.22 2.19
CA ALA A 69 2.74 -9.02 2.45
C ALA A 69 2.15 -7.97 1.51
N GLY A 70 2.83 -6.84 1.31
CA GLY A 70 2.45 -5.82 0.34
C GLY A 70 2.39 -6.34 -1.09
N HIS A 71 3.43 -7.06 -1.54
CA HIS A 71 3.45 -7.66 -2.87
C HIS A 71 2.28 -8.63 -3.08
N ALA A 72 2.06 -9.53 -2.13
CA ALA A 72 0.98 -10.51 -2.17
C ALA A 72 -0.40 -9.83 -2.19
N TYR A 73 -0.60 -8.81 -1.35
CA TYR A 73 -1.87 -8.07 -1.28
C TYR A 73 -2.16 -7.35 -2.60
N ALA A 74 -1.17 -6.67 -3.17
CA ALA A 74 -1.30 -5.98 -4.45
C ALA A 74 -1.67 -6.96 -5.57
N ARG A 75 -0.98 -8.10 -5.66
CA ARG A 75 -1.26 -9.12 -6.67
C ARG A 75 -2.66 -9.73 -6.52
N THR A 76 -3.12 -9.96 -5.30
CA THR A 76 -4.44 -10.57 -5.07
C THR A 76 -5.59 -9.61 -5.37
N HIS A 77 -5.46 -8.33 -5.02
CA HIS A 77 -6.60 -7.39 -5.05
C HIS A 77 -6.55 -6.41 -6.22
N PHE A 78 -5.34 -6.07 -6.68
CA PHE A 78 -5.06 -4.99 -7.63
C PHE A 78 -4.31 -5.45 -8.87
N ASP A 79 -4.33 -6.75 -9.17
CA ASP A 79 -3.83 -7.26 -10.44
C ASP A 79 -4.53 -6.55 -11.62
N ARG A 80 -3.73 -6.13 -12.60
CA ARG A 80 -4.18 -5.29 -13.71
C ARG A 80 -5.14 -6.05 -14.62
N GLU A 81 -4.87 -7.32 -14.91
CA GLU A 81 -5.73 -8.12 -15.78
C GLU A 81 -7.06 -8.42 -15.08
N MET A 82 -7.03 -8.74 -13.79
CA MET A 82 -8.24 -8.93 -12.98
C MET A 82 -9.10 -7.66 -12.95
N LEU A 83 -8.49 -6.49 -12.71
CA LEU A 83 -9.20 -5.21 -12.69
C LEU A 83 -9.78 -4.86 -14.08
N ALA A 84 -9.01 -5.03 -15.15
CA ALA A 84 -9.46 -4.76 -16.51
C ALA A 84 -10.64 -5.66 -16.90
N ASN A 85 -10.57 -6.95 -16.60
CA ASN A 85 -11.65 -7.90 -16.89
C ASN A 85 -12.92 -7.59 -16.07
N ARG A 86 -12.77 -7.21 -14.79
CA ARG A 86 -13.90 -6.75 -13.96
C ARG A 86 -14.56 -5.51 -14.58
N TYR A 87 -13.76 -4.54 -15.00
CA TYR A 87 -14.27 -3.31 -15.62
C TYR A 87 -14.97 -3.59 -16.95
N LEU A 88 -14.37 -4.41 -17.82
CA LEU A 88 -14.97 -4.83 -19.10
C LEU A 88 -16.33 -5.50 -18.90
N LYS A 89 -16.45 -6.40 -17.90
CA LYS A 89 -17.72 -7.05 -17.58
C LYS A 89 -18.81 -6.05 -17.18
N GLN A 90 -18.46 -5.00 -16.44
CA GLN A 90 -19.43 -3.94 -16.09
C GLN A 90 -19.87 -3.14 -17.32
N LEU A 91 -18.93 -2.81 -18.22
CA LEU A 91 -19.27 -2.12 -19.47
C LEU A 91 -20.20 -2.95 -20.36
N GLN A 92 -19.93 -4.26 -20.50
CA GLN A 92 -20.80 -5.19 -21.24
C GLN A 92 -22.21 -5.27 -20.66
N THR A 93 -22.34 -5.20 -19.33
CA THR A 93 -23.64 -5.21 -18.64
C THR A 93 -24.48 -3.96 -18.97
N ILE A 94 -23.82 -2.80 -19.13
CA ILE A 94 -24.51 -1.53 -19.46
C ILE A 94 -24.83 -1.42 -20.96
N ALA A 95 -24.01 -2.03 -21.81
CA ALA A 95 -24.17 -1.99 -23.26
C ALA A 95 -25.21 -2.98 -23.81
N SER A 96 -25.71 -3.90 -22.96
CA SER A 96 -26.77 -4.86 -23.29
C SER A 96 -28.15 -4.28 -22.97
#